data_AF-A0A1Y0IIA4-F1
#
_entry.id   AF-A0A1Y0IIA4-F1
#
_cell.length_a   1.000
_cell.length_b   1.000
_cell.length_c   1.000
_cell.angle_alpha   90.00
_cell.angle_beta   90.00
_cell.angle_gamma   90.00
#
_symmetry.space_group_name_H-M   'P 1'
#
loop_
_entity.id
_entity.type
_entity.pdbx_description
1 polymer ?
#
loop_
_entity_poly.entity_id
_entity_poly.type
_entity_poly.pdbx_seq_one_letter_code
_entity_poly.pdbx_strand_id
1 'polypeptide(L)' 'MLEAADGGQQMVYQAAVKEEALCRTLLEQLQQELERDQPRREEFRLLYAQAETNWLKAKKRVEKTRRQYESRLGGSR' A
#
# COMPACT_ATOMS: atom_id res chain seq x y z
N MET A 1 -27.29 13.54 3.83
CA MET A 1 -26.38 13.26 2.69
C MET A 1 -24.89 13.30 3.06
N LEU A 2 -24.48 13.64 4.30
CA LEU A 2 -23.07 13.62 4.72
C LEU A 2 -22.52 12.21 5.00
N GLU A 3 -23.32 11.31 5.58
CA GLU A 3 -22.84 9.98 6.00
C GLU A 3 -22.38 9.07 4.84
N ALA A 4 -23.02 9.17 3.67
CA ALA A 4 -22.63 8.41 2.49
C ALA A 4 -21.26 8.85 1.93
N ALA A 5 -20.90 10.12 2.10
CA ALA A 5 -19.62 10.67 1.65
C ALA A 5 -18.46 10.26 2.56
N ASP A 6 -18.71 10.08 3.86
CA ASP A 6 -17.72 9.62 4.84
C ASP A 6 -17.47 8.11 4.73
N GLY A 7 -18.53 7.31 4.52
CA GLY A 7 -18.39 5.86 4.27
C GLY A 7 -17.58 5.57 2.99
N GLY A 8 -17.77 6.35 1.93
CA GLY A 8 -16.98 6.23 0.70
C GLY A 8 -15.49 6.48 0.91
N GLN A 9 -15.12 7.51 1.67
CA GLN A 9 -13.71 7.82 1.96
C GLN A 9 -13.07 6.82 2.93
N GLN A 10 -13.82 6.35 3.92
CA GLN A 10 -13.37 5.30 4.82
C GLN A 10 -13.05 4.01 4.04
N MET A 11 -13.91 3.62 3.09
CA MET A 11 -13.66 2.47 2.22
C MET A 11 -12.41 2.67 1.34
N VAL A 12 -12.21 3.86 0.78
CA VAL A 12 -11.02 4.19 -0.02
C VAL A 12 -9.74 4.14 0.82
N TYR A 13 -9.79 4.65 2.06
CA TYR A 13 -8.66 4.54 2.99
C TYR A 13 -8.36 3.08 3.34
N GLN A 14 -9.37 2.30 3.72
CA GLN A 14 -9.21 0.87 4.01
C GLN A 14 -8.67 0.08 2.82
N ALA A 15 -9.14 0.37 1.60
CA ALA A 15 -8.63 -0.26 0.37
C ALA A 15 -7.15 0.07 0.15
N ALA A 16 -6.74 1.32 0.34
CA ALA A 16 -5.34 1.72 0.23
C ALA A 16 -4.47 1.03 1.28
N VAL A 17 -4.94 0.89 2.52
CA VAL A 17 -4.22 0.17 3.58
C VAL A 17 -4.07 -1.32 3.24
N LYS A 18 -5.11 -1.95 2.72
CA LYS A 18 -5.04 -3.36 2.26
C LYS A 18 -4.06 -3.53 1.10
N GLU A 19 -4.06 -2.61 0.14
CA GLU A 19 -3.12 -2.60 -1.00
C GLU A 19 -1.66 -2.49 -0.51
N GLU A 20 -1.37 -1.59 0.43
CA GLU A 20 -0.04 -1.42 1.02
C GLU A 20 0.43 -2.68 1.75
N ALA A 21 -0.44 -3.28 2.56
CA ALA A 21 -0.14 -4.52 3.27
C ALA A 21 0.19 -5.67 2.30
N LEU A 22 -0.58 -5.84 1.21
CA LEU A 22 -0.32 -6.85 0.19
C LEU A 22 1.03 -6.62 -0.52
N CYS A 23 1.33 -5.36 -0.86
CA CYS A 23 2.61 -5.01 -1.47
C CYS A 23 3.79 -5.31 -0.54
N ARG A 24 3.62 -5.06 0.76
CA ARG A 24 4.61 -5.38 1.79
C ARG A 24 4.81 -6.89 1.94
N THR A 25 3.74 -7.68 2.01
CA THR A 25 3.83 -9.14 2.07
C THR A 25 4.56 -9.71 0.85
N LEU A 26 4.27 -9.19 -0.35
CA LEU A 26 4.98 -9.61 -1.57
C LEU A 26 6.48 -9.29 -1.50
N LEU A 27 6.85 -8.12 -0.99
CA LEU A 27 8.25 -7.75 -0.78
C LEU A 27 8.96 -8.69 0.18
N GLU A 28 8.33 -9.01 1.31
CA GLU A 28 8.88 -9.92 2.31
C GLU A 28 9.08 -11.34 1.72
N GLN A 29 8.13 -11.82 0.90
CA GLN A 29 8.27 -13.10 0.18
C GLN A 29 9.40 -13.07 -0.84
N LEU A 30 9.49 -12.02 -1.66
CA LEU A 30 10.56 -11.87 -2.65
C LEU A 30 11.93 -11.75 -1.98
N GLN A 31 12.01 -11.09 -0.82
CA GLN A 31 13.24 -11.03 -0.03
C GLN A 31 13.67 -12.41 0.45
N GLN A 32 12.73 -13.21 1.00
CA GLN A 32 13.02 -14.58 1.43
C GLN A 32 13.51 -15.46 0.26
N GLU A 33 12.93 -15.31 -0.92
CA GLU A 33 13.40 -16.00 -2.12
C GLU A 33 14.79 -15.52 -2.57
N LEU A 34 15.12 -14.23 -2.41
CA LEU A 34 16.45 -13.70 -2.73
C LEU A 34 17.56 -14.12 -1.76
N GLU A 35 17.18 -14.44 -0.53
CA GLU A 35 18.05 -15.00 0.52
C GLU A 35 18.33 -16.49 0.30
N ARG A 36 17.46 -17.19 -0.44
CA ARG A 36 17.71 -18.56 -0.89
C ARG A 36 18.74 -18.57 -2.02
N ASP A 37 19.63 -19.57 -1.99
CA ASP A 37 20.52 -19.82 -3.12
C ASP A 37 19.73 -20.54 -4.22
N GLN A 38 19.29 -19.77 -5.22
CA GLN A 38 18.43 -20.28 -6.29
C GLN A 38 18.88 -19.78 -7.66
N PRO A 39 18.72 -20.59 -8.72
CA PRO A 39 19.25 -20.29 -10.06
C PRO A 39 18.62 -19.06 -10.72
N ARG A 40 17.43 -18.63 -10.28
CA ARG A 40 16.70 -17.48 -10.86
C ARG A 40 16.87 -16.18 -10.08
N ARG A 41 17.93 -16.07 -9.27
CA ARG A 41 18.13 -14.93 -8.35
C ARG A 41 18.05 -13.56 -9.04
N GLU A 42 18.52 -13.43 -10.27
CA GLU A 42 18.45 -12.17 -11.03
C GLU A 42 17.01 -11.79 -11.40
N GLU A 43 16.18 -12.74 -11.82
CA GLU A 43 14.75 -12.51 -12.09
C GLU A 43 14.03 -12.04 -10.81
N PHE A 44 14.32 -12.68 -9.68
CA PHE A 44 13.77 -12.27 -8.39
C PHE A 44 14.24 -10.88 -7.95
N ARG A 45 15.47 -10.45 -8.30
CA ARG A 45 15.94 -9.09 -8.00
C ARG A 45 15.14 -8.04 -8.77
N LEU A 46 14.83 -8.32 -10.04
CA LEU A 46 14.00 -7.43 -10.86
C LEU A 46 12.57 -7.36 -10.31
N LEU A 47 11.98 -8.51 -9.97
CA LEU A 47 10.67 -8.57 -9.34
C LEU A 47 10.64 -7.83 -8.00
N TYR A 48 11.69 -7.96 -7.18
CA TYR A 48 11.82 -7.25 -5.91
C TYR A 48 11.86 -5.74 -6.11
N ALA A 49 12.69 -5.23 -7.03
CA ALA A 49 12.75 -3.80 -7.34
C ALA A 49 11.40 -3.24 -7.84
N GLN A 50 10.68 -4.03 -8.64
CA GLN A 50 9.35 -3.66 -9.10
C GLN A 50 8.33 -3.66 -7.96
N ALA A 51 8.35 -4.67 -7.08
CA ALA A 51 7.52 -4.74 -5.89
C ALA A 51 7.80 -3.59 -4.92
N GLU A 52 9.07 -3.19 -4.77
CA GLU A 52 9.49 -2.05 -3.94
C GLU A 52 8.88 -0.75 -4.46
N THR A 53 8.97 -0.53 -5.78
CA THR A 53 8.36 0.61 -6.44
C THR A 53 6.83 0.64 -6.22
N ASN A 54 6.17 -0.51 -6.29
CA ASN A 54 4.73 -0.62 -6.08
C ASN A 54 4.34 -0.36 -4.61
N TRP A 55 5.09 -0.90 -3.65
CA TRP A 55 4.89 -0.64 -2.23
C TRP A 55 5.03 0.85 -1.90
N LEU A 56 6.06 1.53 -2.44
CA LEU A 56 6.22 2.97 -2.26
C LEU A 56 5.05 3.78 -2.82
N LYS A 57 4.47 3.35 -3.95
CA LYS A 57 3.24 3.96 -4.51
C LYS A 57 2.02 3.72 -3.60
N ALA A 58 1.86 2.50 -3.09
CA ALA A 58 0.77 2.15 -2.17
C ALA A 58 0.87 2.95 -0.86
N LYS A 59 2.07 3.08 -0.28
CA LYS A 59 2.33 3.90 0.91
C LYS A 59 1.95 5.37 0.70
N LYS A 60 2.35 5.96 -0.43
CA LYS A 60 1.94 7.34 -0.81
C LYS A 60 0.42 7.47 -0.94
N ARG A 61 -0.26 6.44 -1.46
CA ARG A 61 -1.72 6.42 -1.58
C ARG A 61 -2.38 6.40 -0.20
N VAL A 62 -1.90 5.57 0.73
CA VAL A 62 -2.35 5.53 2.13
C VAL A 62 -2.20 6.89 2.79
N GLU A 63 -1.02 7.52 2.67
CA GLU A 63 -0.80 8.85 3.26
C GLU A 63 -1.75 9.90 2.68
N LYS A 64 -2.00 9.86 1.37
CA LYS A 64 -2.93 10.77 0.70
C LYS A 64 -4.36 10.56 1.19
N THR A 65 -4.84 9.33 1.23
CA THR A 65 -6.22 9.02 1.64
C THR A 65 -6.42 9.26 3.13
N ARG A 66 -5.40 9.03 3.97
CA ARG A 66 -5.41 9.38 5.39
C ARG A 66 -5.60 10.88 5.60
N ARG A 67 -4.80 11.72 4.93
CA ARG A 67 -4.92 13.19 5.03
C ARG A 67 -6.30 13.68 4.58
N GLN A 68 -6.86 13.08 3.53
CA GLN A 68 -8.21 13.42 3.05
C GLN A 68 -9.28 13.07 4.09
N TYR A 69 -9.17 11.90 4.71
CA TYR A 69 -10.07 11.46 5.78
C TYR A 69 -9.96 12.36 7.03
N GLU A 70 -8.73 12.62 7.50
CA GLU A 70 -8.45 13.49 8.66
C GLU A 70 -8.92 14.95 8.43
N SER A 71 -8.69 15.50 7.23
CA SER A 71 -9.12 16.85 6.88
C SER A 71 -10.63 17.03 6.89
N ARG A 72 -11.41 15.98 6.60
CA ARG A 72 -12.88 16.04 6.67
C ARG A 72 -13.41 15.93 8.09
N LEU A 73 -12.78 15.08 8.92
CA LEU A 73 -13.13 14.97 10.34
C LEU A 73 -12.79 16.23 11.14
N GLY A 74 -11.74 16.97 10.74
CA GLY A 74 -11.30 18.20 11.41
C GLY A 74 -12.06 19.47 11.01
N GLY A 75 -12.93 19.43 9.99
CA GLY A 75 -13.65 20.59 9.45
C GLY A 75 -15.01 20.88 10.09
N SER A 76 -15.41 20.15 11.13
CA SER A 76 -16.72 20.28 11.81
C SER A 76 -16.68 21.10 13.09
N ARG A 77 -15.87 22.18 13.16
CA ARG A 77 -15.88 23.13 14.28
C ARG A 77 -16.30 24.52 13.82
#